data_AF-A0A401YIC8-F1
#
_entry.id   AF-A0A401YIC8-F1
#
_cell.length_a   1.000
_cell.length_b   1.000
_cell.length_c   1.000
_cell.angle_alpha   90.00
_cell.angle_beta   90.00
_cell.angle_gamma   90.00
#
_symmetry.space_group_name_H-M   'P 1'
#
loop_
_entity.id
_entity.type
_entity.pdbx_description
1 polymer ?
#
loop_
_entity_poly.entity_id
_entity_poly.type
_entity_poly.pdbx_seq_one_letter_code
_entity_poly.pdbx_strand_id
1 'polypeptide(L)'
;MNTAVTAPPYSEPRSVARVTPWQGWWERKRWLLITAEAFVAFVSCLILPFLVRGLNVNPVKRTGAVSGLAALQFRFTALGILLIVAIIVSQRVASGRYYKVVTRLSAASVAGLASGFVAGGTVIALLGTPWPISGTYGDAGSLATWAHSMQHGLPVNKAGSVYPPLPPRTIALWADLFHDGNTLYAFKDLQIIGGAATGPLTYLAWRLHLSPVWALAVGVLPALSLMDTFKPYGQTTLLILLPILAKCLQWLHRIGDASYRQILILSAAFGVTFGLIFLTYSGWFVFSALGTVAAVGILFPWRTALRKGLIFVGATGAIFLAVCGFYLVDLLRGAGTKDQAYGFDAYVDPAFFQLWRTDMPGPVTLWPPPGELGGVGVWTILVFLGLGLALWLGFRKPIVITFVCFFGSAWLMRMWFASKMFVTESVQLWPRTGNQLVYTSFVLTALAIYLFQARIRTLWSDVSARFTDGTARALPGSKSAVIGAMVTLMLLFGTMASSISDRYMPSDENTYRKLTYISQTLEKVNGKCPKYAPKGKCVSLDPQWRKMLTDKK
;
A
#
# COMPACT_ATOMS: atom_id res chain seq x y z
N MET A 1 13.58 -56.18 41.59
CA MET A 1 14.03 -54.78 41.38
C MET A 1 13.33 -54.25 40.14
N ASN A 2 12.34 -53.37 40.34
CA ASN A 2 11.70 -52.54 39.30
C ASN A 2 11.09 -51.35 40.04
N THR A 3 11.83 -50.25 40.15
CA THR A 3 11.38 -48.99 40.76
C THR A 3 10.70 -48.15 39.70
N ALA A 4 9.37 -48.19 39.68
CA ALA A 4 8.56 -47.26 38.91
C ALA A 4 8.67 -45.85 39.52
N VAL A 5 9.36 -44.95 38.82
CA VAL A 5 9.40 -43.52 39.15
C VAL A 5 8.07 -42.91 38.73
N THR A 6 7.22 -42.61 39.70
CA THR A 6 5.99 -41.83 39.50
C THR A 6 6.35 -40.35 39.38
N ALA A 7 5.98 -39.73 38.26
CA ALA A 7 6.11 -38.29 38.08
C ALA A 7 5.16 -37.55 39.07
N PRO A 8 5.60 -36.43 39.68
CA PRO A 8 4.74 -35.66 40.57
C PRO A 8 3.58 -35.00 39.79
N PRO A 9 2.40 -34.83 40.40
CA PRO A 9 1.28 -34.18 39.76
C PRO A 9 1.60 -32.71 39.46
N TYR A 10 1.32 -32.31 38.22
CA TYR A 10 1.42 -30.93 37.75
C TYR A 10 0.40 -30.06 38.51
N SER A 11 0.85 -29.30 39.50
CA SER A 11 0.04 -28.26 40.14
C SER A 11 0.05 -27.01 39.27
N GLU A 12 -1.09 -26.66 38.66
CA GLU A 12 -1.28 -25.39 37.99
C GLU A 12 -1.00 -24.21 38.95
N PRO A 13 -0.11 -23.26 38.62
CA PRO A 13 -0.12 -21.98 39.29
C PRO A 13 -1.34 -21.19 38.84
N ARG A 14 -2.41 -21.24 39.65
CA ARG A 14 -3.56 -20.32 39.57
C ARG A 14 -3.11 -18.89 39.91
N SER A 15 -2.50 -18.21 38.94
CA SER A 15 -2.50 -16.75 38.92
C SER A 15 -3.72 -16.29 38.15
N VAL A 16 -4.83 -16.13 38.86
CA VAL A 16 -6.00 -15.40 38.34
C VAL A 16 -5.55 -13.95 38.15
N ALA A 17 -5.02 -13.63 36.98
CA ALA A 17 -4.84 -12.26 36.56
C ALA A 17 -6.23 -11.62 36.59
N ARG A 18 -6.49 -10.78 37.60
CA ARG A 18 -7.71 -9.98 37.72
C ARG A 18 -7.86 -9.16 36.44
N VAL A 19 -8.68 -9.65 35.51
CA VAL A 19 -9.10 -8.90 34.33
C VAL A 19 -9.83 -7.67 34.85
N THR A 20 -9.20 -6.51 34.77
CA THR A 20 -9.82 -5.26 35.22
C THR A 20 -11.14 -5.05 34.48
N PRO A 21 -12.25 -4.69 35.17
CA PRO A 21 -13.60 -4.62 34.60
C PRO A 21 -13.73 -3.82 33.28
N TRP A 22 -12.81 -2.88 33.06
CA TRP A 22 -12.79 -1.98 31.90
C TRP A 22 -12.09 -2.54 30.65
N GLN A 23 -11.20 -3.55 30.78
CA GLN A 23 -10.72 -4.30 29.60
C GLN A 23 -11.88 -5.06 28.93
N GLY A 24 -12.81 -5.58 29.74
CA GLY A 24 -14.05 -6.17 29.26
C GLY A 24 -15.01 -5.17 28.57
N TRP A 25 -14.97 -3.87 28.90
CA TRP A 25 -15.85 -2.87 28.27
C TRP A 25 -15.46 -2.56 26.81
N TRP A 26 -14.16 -2.42 26.54
CA TRP A 26 -13.66 -2.23 25.17
C TRP A 26 -13.73 -3.50 24.32
N GLU A 27 -13.62 -4.68 24.94
CA GLU A 27 -13.88 -5.96 24.27
C GLU A 27 -15.35 -6.13 23.89
N ARG A 28 -16.29 -5.68 24.74
CA ARG A 28 -17.73 -5.58 24.42
C ARG A 28 -18.02 -4.55 23.32
N LYS A 29 -17.20 -3.50 23.20
CA LYS A 29 -17.31 -2.41 22.21
C LYS A 29 -16.23 -2.47 21.12
N ARG A 30 -15.83 -3.68 20.70
CA ARG A 30 -14.78 -3.92 19.70
C ARG A 30 -14.97 -3.12 18.41
N TRP A 31 -16.22 -2.95 17.95
CA TRP A 31 -16.54 -2.18 16.74
C TRP A 31 -16.17 -0.70 16.86
N LEU A 32 -16.46 -0.05 18.00
CA LEU A 32 -16.09 1.35 18.21
C LEU A 32 -14.58 1.57 18.14
N LEU A 33 -13.79 0.63 18.66
CA LEU A 33 -12.33 0.72 18.59
C LEU A 33 -11.79 0.53 17.16
N ILE A 34 -12.41 -0.36 16.37
CA ILE A 34 -12.06 -0.55 14.95
C ILE A 34 -12.42 0.71 14.16
N THR A 35 -13.62 1.26 14.37
CA THR A 35 -14.07 2.48 13.70
C THR A 35 -13.21 3.67 14.10
N ALA A 36 -12.86 3.83 15.37
CA ALA A 36 -11.97 4.88 15.84
C ALA A 36 -10.56 4.75 15.24
N GLU A 37 -10.01 3.53 15.17
CA GLU A 37 -8.71 3.29 14.52
C GLU A 37 -8.74 3.66 13.04
N ALA A 38 -9.77 3.26 12.30
CA ALA A 38 -9.93 3.63 10.89
C ALA A 38 -10.11 5.14 10.73
N PHE A 39 -11.00 5.75 11.51
CA PHE A 39 -11.24 7.19 11.49
C PHE A 39 -9.95 7.98 11.76
N VAL A 40 -9.20 7.62 12.81
CA VAL A 40 -7.94 8.28 13.14
C VAL A 40 -6.92 8.13 12.01
N ALA A 41 -6.81 6.97 11.37
CA ALA A 41 -5.93 6.79 10.22
C ALA A 41 -6.28 7.73 9.06
N PHE A 42 -7.54 7.78 8.65
CA PHE A 42 -8.01 8.63 7.55
C PHE A 42 -7.98 10.12 7.85
N VAL A 43 -8.33 10.54 9.08
CA VAL A 43 -8.20 11.95 9.46
C VAL A 43 -6.73 12.37 9.46
N SER A 44 -5.85 11.52 10.01
CA SER A 44 -4.43 11.84 10.12
C SER A 44 -3.73 12.00 8.76
N CYS A 45 -4.18 11.28 7.72
CA CYS A 45 -3.58 11.43 6.39
C CYS A 45 -3.89 12.76 5.71
N LEU A 46 -4.95 13.45 6.12
CA LEU A 46 -5.33 14.75 5.56
C LEU A 46 -4.67 15.93 6.28
N ILE A 47 -4.14 15.74 7.49
CA ILE A 47 -3.55 16.81 8.30
C ILE A 47 -2.41 17.51 7.55
N LEU A 48 -1.42 16.75 7.08
CA LEU A 48 -0.24 17.34 6.44
C LEU A 48 -0.55 18.01 5.09
N PRO A 49 -1.28 17.38 4.15
CA PRO A 49 -1.73 18.03 2.92
C PRO A 49 -2.48 19.34 3.18
N PHE A 50 -3.35 19.34 4.20
CA PHE A 50 -4.10 20.54 4.59
C PHE A 50 -3.19 21.64 5.15
N LEU A 51 -2.25 21.30 6.03
CA LEU A 51 -1.34 22.27 6.66
C LEU A 51 -0.37 22.93 5.67
N VAL A 52 -0.05 22.26 4.55
CA VAL A 52 0.91 22.79 3.56
C VAL A 52 0.27 23.50 2.37
N ARG A 53 -1.06 23.44 2.21
CA ARG A 53 -1.78 24.08 1.10
C ARG A 53 -1.58 25.60 1.00
N GLY A 54 -1.29 26.24 2.13
CA GLY A 54 -1.11 27.69 2.24
C GLY A 54 0.36 28.14 2.34
N LEU A 55 1.33 27.26 2.10
CA LEU A 55 2.75 27.65 2.20
C LEU A 55 3.10 28.68 1.12
N ASN A 56 3.73 29.76 1.55
CA ASN A 56 4.27 30.77 0.64
C ASN A 56 5.69 30.37 0.19
N VAL A 57 5.78 29.29 -0.58
CA VAL A 57 7.02 28.82 -1.20
C VAL A 57 6.84 28.73 -2.72
N ASN A 58 7.90 29.02 -3.48
CA ASN A 58 7.92 28.77 -4.91
C ASN A 58 8.46 27.35 -5.16
N PRO A 59 7.62 26.37 -5.52
CA PRO A 59 8.06 24.98 -5.67
C PRO A 59 9.00 24.76 -6.86
N VAL A 60 9.00 25.66 -7.86
CA VAL A 60 9.85 25.57 -9.05
C VAL A 60 11.28 26.02 -8.75
N LYS A 61 11.47 26.89 -7.75
CA LYS A 61 12.81 27.21 -7.25
C LYS A 61 13.28 26.09 -6.33
N ARG A 62 14.50 25.58 -6.54
CA ARG A 62 15.06 24.50 -5.71
C ARG A 62 15.03 24.84 -4.21
N THR A 63 15.38 26.07 -3.85
CA THR A 63 15.33 26.54 -2.46
C THR A 63 13.90 26.55 -1.88
N GLY A 64 12.89 26.88 -2.69
CA GLY A 64 11.49 26.82 -2.27
C GLY A 64 10.96 25.39 -2.14
N ALA A 65 11.34 24.49 -3.05
CA ALA A 65 11.06 23.06 -2.93
C ALA A 65 11.64 22.46 -1.63
N VAL A 66 12.94 22.70 -1.37
CA VAL A 66 13.61 22.24 -0.14
C VAL A 66 12.96 22.85 1.10
N SER A 67 12.63 24.14 1.08
CA SER A 67 11.95 24.81 2.20
C SER A 67 10.55 24.23 2.45
N GLY A 68 9.81 23.90 1.39
CA GLY A 68 8.51 23.22 1.50
C GLY A 68 8.63 21.83 2.11
N LEU A 69 9.59 21.02 1.66
CA LEU A 69 9.86 19.70 2.22
C LEU A 69 10.29 19.78 3.69
N ALA A 70 11.16 20.72 4.04
CA ALA A 70 11.57 20.95 5.42
C ALA A 70 10.39 21.37 6.30
N ALA A 71 9.50 22.24 5.80
CA ALA A 71 8.29 22.65 6.50
C ALA A 71 7.32 21.48 6.74
N LEU A 72 7.23 20.56 5.78
CA LEU A 72 6.43 19.33 5.89
C LEU A 72 7.04 18.33 6.88
N GLN A 73 8.36 18.11 6.80
CA GLN A 73 9.12 17.27 7.74
C GLN A 73 9.01 17.79 9.17
N PHE A 74 9.14 19.09 9.39
CA PHE A 74 8.99 19.71 10.70
C PHE A 74 7.61 19.42 11.30
N ARG A 75 6.53 19.59 10.53
CA ARG A 75 5.15 19.30 10.98
C ARG A 75 4.95 17.82 11.28
N PHE A 76 5.46 16.94 10.42
CA PHE A 76 5.41 15.50 10.63
C PHE A 76 6.15 15.09 11.92
N THR A 77 7.36 15.62 12.15
CA THR A 77 8.14 15.36 13.36
C THR A 77 7.44 15.90 14.61
N ALA A 78 6.89 17.12 14.57
CA ALA A 78 6.14 17.70 15.68
C ALA A 78 4.93 16.84 16.08
N LEU A 79 4.10 16.45 15.11
CA LEU A 79 2.96 15.56 15.33
C LEU A 79 3.42 14.19 15.84
N GLY A 80 4.52 13.68 15.29
CA GLY A 80 5.20 12.48 15.76
C GLY A 80 5.57 12.50 17.24
N ILE A 81 6.23 13.57 17.68
CA ILE A 81 6.60 13.77 19.08
C ILE A 81 5.36 13.75 19.96
N LEU A 82 4.28 14.42 19.56
CA LEU A 82 3.01 14.40 20.31
C LEU A 82 2.45 12.97 20.46
N LEU A 83 2.49 12.16 19.41
CA LEU A 83 2.05 10.76 19.46
C LEU A 83 2.94 9.91 20.39
N ILE A 84 4.26 10.11 20.36
CA ILE A 84 5.20 9.41 21.25
C ILE A 84 4.98 9.83 22.70
N VAL A 85 4.84 11.14 22.98
CA VAL A 85 4.52 11.66 24.31
C VAL A 85 3.20 11.07 24.81
N ALA A 86 2.16 11.00 23.96
CA ALA A 86 0.89 10.38 24.32
C ALA A 86 1.06 8.91 24.74
N ILE A 87 1.88 8.12 24.01
CA ILE A 87 2.17 6.74 24.39
C ILE A 87 2.90 6.67 25.74
N ILE A 88 3.94 7.50 25.95
CA ILE A 88 4.72 7.54 27.21
C ILE A 88 3.82 7.93 28.39
N VAL A 89 3.01 8.99 28.24
CA VAL A 89 2.08 9.45 29.28
C VAL A 89 1.05 8.37 29.58
N SER A 90 0.49 7.71 28.55
CA SER A 90 -0.50 6.63 28.72
C SER A 90 0.07 5.40 29.43
N GLN A 91 1.40 5.21 29.40
CA GLN A 91 2.09 4.17 30.16
C GLN A 91 2.22 4.53 31.64
N ARG A 92 2.45 5.81 31.96
CA ARG A 92 2.68 6.30 33.33
C ARG A 92 1.37 6.58 34.08
N VAL A 93 0.35 7.07 33.39
CA VAL A 93 -0.93 7.48 34.00
C VAL A 93 -1.89 6.30 34.13
N ALA A 94 -2.74 6.34 35.16
CA ALA A 94 -3.81 5.36 35.42
C ALA A 94 -3.33 3.90 35.36
N SER A 95 -2.12 3.64 35.88
CA SER A 95 -1.47 2.33 35.89
C SER A 95 -1.35 1.68 34.50
N GLY A 96 -1.29 2.47 33.42
CA GLY A 96 -1.17 1.97 32.06
C GLY A 96 -2.49 1.51 31.42
N ARG A 97 -3.64 1.85 32.02
CA ARG A 97 -4.98 1.42 31.56
C ARG A 97 -5.25 1.72 30.09
N TYR A 98 -4.85 2.90 29.61
CA TYR A 98 -5.13 3.37 28.25
C TYR A 98 -4.04 3.02 27.23
N TYR A 99 -2.93 2.46 27.68
CA TYR A 99 -1.74 2.24 26.85
C TYR A 99 -2.02 1.49 25.55
N LYS A 100 -2.82 0.41 25.59
CA LYS A 100 -3.15 -0.38 24.40
C LYS A 100 -3.99 0.41 23.39
N VAL A 101 -4.93 1.21 23.86
CA VAL A 101 -5.81 2.04 23.01
C VAL A 101 -4.99 3.17 22.39
N VAL A 102 -4.21 3.90 23.20
CA VAL A 102 -3.36 5.00 22.72
C VAL A 102 -2.33 4.48 21.72
N THR A 103 -1.65 3.36 21.99
CA THR A 103 -0.71 2.75 21.04
C THR A 103 -1.39 2.41 19.71
N ARG A 104 -2.62 1.88 19.76
CA ARG A 104 -3.39 1.52 18.55
C ARG A 104 -3.74 2.75 17.73
N LEU A 105 -4.28 3.79 18.35
CA LEU A 105 -4.64 5.03 17.68
C LEU A 105 -3.41 5.79 17.18
N SER A 106 -2.32 5.83 17.96
CA SER A 106 -1.06 6.43 17.51
C SER A 106 -0.48 5.69 16.31
N ALA A 107 -0.53 4.36 16.28
CA ALA A 107 -0.08 3.60 15.11
C ALA A 107 -0.94 3.89 13.87
N ALA A 108 -2.26 4.00 14.03
CA ALA A 108 -3.15 4.42 12.96
C ALA A 108 -2.84 5.85 12.48
N SER A 109 -2.59 6.79 13.40
CA SER A 109 -2.18 8.15 13.07
C SER A 109 -0.88 8.17 12.29
N VAL A 110 0.13 7.39 12.69
CA VAL A 110 1.40 7.30 11.97
C VAL A 110 1.21 6.75 10.55
N ALA A 111 0.36 5.74 10.35
CA ALA A 111 0.04 5.24 9.01
C ALA A 111 -0.56 6.34 8.12
N GLY A 112 -1.49 7.11 8.68
CA GLY A 112 -2.08 8.27 8.01
C GLY A 112 -1.05 9.34 7.69
N LEU A 113 -0.30 9.80 8.70
CA LEU A 113 0.71 10.85 8.55
C LEU A 113 1.81 10.48 7.54
N ALA A 114 2.25 9.22 7.48
CA ALA A 114 3.32 8.80 6.58
C ALA A 114 2.92 8.95 5.10
N SER A 115 1.72 8.48 4.73
CA SER A 115 1.18 8.66 3.37
C SER A 115 0.70 10.10 3.11
N GLY A 116 0.14 10.75 4.14
CA GLY A 116 -0.21 12.18 4.12
C GLY A 116 1.00 13.09 3.90
N PHE A 117 2.19 12.70 4.35
CA PHE A 117 3.43 13.39 4.01
C PHE A 117 3.65 13.34 2.50
N VAL A 118 3.63 12.15 1.90
CA VAL A 118 3.83 11.99 0.45
C VAL A 118 2.81 12.84 -0.34
N ALA A 119 1.53 12.78 0.05
CA ALA A 119 0.48 13.63 -0.54
C ALA A 119 0.70 15.13 -0.29
N GLY A 120 1.20 15.52 0.88
CA GLY A 120 1.59 16.90 1.18
C GLY A 120 2.75 17.39 0.30
N GLY A 121 3.67 16.50 -0.05
CA GLY A 121 4.71 16.73 -1.05
C GLY A 121 4.10 17.07 -2.41
N THR A 122 3.09 16.31 -2.85
CA THR A 122 2.33 16.60 -4.08
C THR A 122 1.61 17.95 -4.02
N VAL A 123 0.97 18.28 -2.88
CA VAL A 123 0.35 19.60 -2.67
C VAL A 123 1.37 20.71 -2.88
N ILE A 124 2.55 20.60 -2.27
CA ILE A 124 3.64 21.56 -2.40
C ILE A 124 4.09 21.69 -3.86
N ALA A 125 4.34 20.55 -4.53
CA ALA A 125 4.79 20.52 -5.92
C ALA A 125 3.78 21.17 -6.88
N LEU A 126 2.48 21.09 -6.57
CA LEU A 126 1.38 21.65 -7.35
C LEU A 126 0.80 22.96 -6.77
N LEU A 127 1.53 23.65 -5.87
CA LEU A 127 1.10 24.96 -5.38
C LEU A 127 0.97 25.94 -6.54
N GLY A 128 -0.09 26.76 -6.54
CA GLY A 128 -0.26 27.84 -7.51
C GLY A 128 -0.73 27.42 -8.92
N THR A 129 -0.89 26.12 -9.17
CA THR A 129 -1.45 25.56 -10.41
C THR A 129 -2.70 24.71 -10.11
N PRO A 130 -3.76 24.76 -10.93
CA PRO A 130 -4.92 23.88 -10.77
C PRO A 130 -4.71 22.50 -11.42
N TRP A 131 -3.62 22.34 -12.18
CA TRP A 131 -3.37 21.14 -12.97
C TRP A 131 -2.92 19.95 -12.10
N PRO A 132 -3.31 18.71 -12.44
CA PRO A 132 -2.77 17.50 -11.84
C PRO A 132 -1.31 17.31 -12.24
N ILE A 133 -0.60 16.36 -11.62
CA ILE A 133 0.73 15.96 -12.08
C ILE A 133 0.65 15.57 -13.57
N SER A 134 1.59 16.05 -14.39
CA SER A 134 1.62 15.92 -15.87
C SER A 134 0.62 16.79 -16.64
N GLY A 135 -0.21 17.58 -15.98
CA GLY A 135 -1.21 18.44 -16.63
C GLY A 135 -2.13 17.66 -17.57
N THR A 136 -2.17 18.06 -18.84
CA THR A 136 -2.99 17.44 -19.90
C THR A 136 -2.30 16.26 -20.61
N TYR A 137 -1.07 15.93 -20.24
CA TYR A 137 -0.26 14.95 -20.96
C TYR A 137 -0.31 13.56 -20.33
N GLY A 138 0.03 12.55 -21.13
CA GLY A 138 0.12 11.16 -20.69
C GLY A 138 -1.20 10.63 -20.13
N ASP A 139 -1.12 9.76 -19.15
CA ASP A 139 -2.32 9.14 -18.58
C ASP A 139 -3.23 10.11 -17.83
N ALA A 140 -2.70 11.24 -17.33
CA ALA A 140 -3.54 12.26 -16.72
C ALA A 140 -4.53 12.83 -17.73
N GLY A 141 -4.04 13.12 -18.94
CA GLY A 141 -4.88 13.49 -20.07
C GLY A 141 -5.87 12.40 -20.45
N SER A 142 -5.39 11.16 -20.66
CA SER A 142 -6.26 10.04 -21.05
C SER A 142 -7.40 9.78 -20.05
N LEU A 143 -7.09 9.75 -18.74
CA LEU A 143 -8.08 9.55 -17.68
C LEU A 143 -9.09 10.69 -17.62
N ALA A 144 -8.63 11.94 -17.73
CA ALA A 144 -9.51 13.10 -17.72
C ALA A 144 -10.42 13.15 -18.95
N THR A 145 -9.93 12.74 -20.12
CA THR A 145 -10.73 12.60 -21.35
C THR A 145 -11.77 11.51 -21.21
N TRP A 146 -11.41 10.32 -20.72
CA TRP A 146 -12.39 9.25 -20.48
C TRP A 146 -13.43 9.64 -19.45
N ALA A 147 -13.02 10.31 -18.36
CA ALA A 147 -13.94 10.84 -17.36
C ALA A 147 -14.90 11.86 -17.98
N HIS A 148 -14.40 12.79 -18.81
CA HIS A 148 -15.24 13.76 -19.51
C HIS A 148 -16.22 13.09 -20.48
N SER A 149 -15.79 12.07 -21.23
CA SER A 149 -16.68 11.30 -22.11
C SER A 149 -17.79 10.62 -21.32
N MET A 150 -17.45 9.95 -20.20
CA MET A 150 -18.43 9.32 -19.33
C MET A 150 -19.42 10.33 -18.73
N GLN A 151 -18.92 11.50 -18.35
CA GLN A 151 -19.71 12.59 -17.79
C GLN A 151 -20.78 13.09 -18.78
N HIS A 152 -20.45 13.16 -20.08
CA HIS A 152 -21.33 13.67 -21.14
C HIS A 152 -22.06 12.57 -21.94
N GLY A 153 -21.99 11.30 -21.50
CA GLY A 153 -22.61 10.18 -22.22
C GLY A 153 -21.99 9.90 -23.59
N LEU A 154 -20.77 10.37 -23.84
CA LEU A 154 -20.03 10.16 -25.08
C LEU A 154 -19.35 8.78 -25.07
N PRO A 155 -19.18 8.16 -26.26
CA PRO A 155 -18.48 6.88 -26.37
C PRO A 155 -17.02 7.01 -25.90
N VAL A 156 -16.62 6.10 -25.01
CA VAL A 156 -15.23 5.96 -24.57
C VAL A 156 -14.50 5.07 -25.59
N ASN A 157 -13.28 5.46 -25.98
CA ASN A 157 -12.49 4.67 -26.93
C ASN A 157 -12.16 3.27 -26.40
N LYS A 158 -11.73 2.35 -27.28
CA LYS A 158 -11.45 0.95 -26.92
C LYS A 158 -10.45 0.81 -25.76
N ALA A 159 -9.46 1.68 -25.66
CA ALA A 159 -8.49 1.68 -24.56
C ALA A 159 -9.14 2.05 -23.22
N GLY A 160 -10.05 3.03 -23.21
CA GLY A 160 -10.79 3.42 -22.01
C GLY A 160 -11.88 2.42 -21.63
N SER A 161 -12.46 1.68 -22.60
CA SER A 161 -13.48 0.65 -22.29
C SER A 161 -12.88 -0.59 -21.61
N VAL A 162 -11.61 -0.90 -21.86
CA VAL A 162 -10.88 -1.99 -21.18
C VAL A 162 -10.14 -1.52 -19.93
N TYR A 163 -10.18 -0.22 -19.62
CA TYR A 163 -9.58 0.35 -18.42
C TYR A 163 -10.49 0.11 -17.21
N PRO A 164 -9.94 -0.11 -15.99
CA PRO A 164 -10.74 -0.19 -14.77
C PRO A 164 -11.68 1.02 -14.65
N PRO A 165 -13.00 0.82 -14.47
CA PRO A 165 -13.96 1.90 -14.64
C PRO A 165 -14.06 2.83 -13.42
N LEU A 166 -13.63 2.40 -12.23
CA LEU A 166 -13.84 3.19 -11.02
C LEU A 166 -13.01 4.49 -11.00
N PRO A 167 -11.72 4.51 -11.38
CA PRO A 167 -10.95 5.76 -11.44
C PRO A 167 -11.57 6.84 -12.36
N PRO A 168 -11.85 6.62 -13.66
CA PRO A 168 -12.46 7.66 -14.50
C PRO A 168 -13.87 8.05 -14.04
N ARG A 169 -14.67 7.12 -13.51
CA ARG A 169 -16.01 7.45 -12.96
C ARG A 169 -15.93 8.30 -11.70
N THR A 170 -14.98 8.04 -10.82
CA THR A 170 -14.78 8.86 -9.62
C THR A 170 -14.24 10.25 -9.98
N ILE A 171 -13.40 10.37 -11.01
CA ILE A 171 -12.99 11.67 -11.56
C ILE A 171 -14.20 12.44 -12.09
N ALA A 172 -15.04 11.81 -12.91
CA ALA A 172 -16.25 12.44 -13.46
C ALA A 172 -17.19 12.94 -12.37
N LEU A 173 -17.49 12.08 -11.38
CA LEU A 173 -18.35 12.45 -10.24
C LEU A 173 -17.76 13.59 -9.42
N TRP A 174 -16.45 13.55 -9.14
CA TRP A 174 -15.79 14.60 -8.36
C TRP A 174 -15.73 15.93 -9.12
N ALA A 175 -15.60 15.89 -10.44
CA ALA A 175 -15.65 17.05 -11.31
C ALA A 175 -17.03 17.72 -11.27
N ASP A 176 -18.11 16.94 -11.41
CA ASP A 176 -19.49 17.43 -11.31
C ASP A 176 -19.78 18.07 -9.93
N LEU A 177 -19.24 17.49 -8.85
CA LEU A 177 -19.53 17.95 -7.49
C LEU A 177 -18.71 19.19 -7.04
N PHE A 178 -17.46 19.32 -7.49
CA PHE A 178 -16.53 20.29 -6.90
C PHE A 178 -15.79 21.20 -7.88
N HIS A 179 -15.84 20.91 -9.18
CA HIS A 179 -15.02 21.62 -10.19
C HIS A 179 -15.80 22.02 -11.45
N ASP A 180 -17.12 22.20 -11.35
CA ASP A 180 -17.99 22.60 -12.46
C ASP A 180 -17.80 21.73 -13.73
N GLY A 181 -17.55 20.43 -13.51
CA GLY A 181 -17.30 19.47 -14.57
C GLY A 181 -15.86 19.43 -15.11
N ASN A 182 -14.92 20.19 -14.56
CA ASN A 182 -13.51 20.13 -14.95
C ASN A 182 -12.82 18.86 -14.44
N THR A 183 -12.68 17.87 -15.31
CA THR A 183 -12.13 16.55 -14.97
C THR A 183 -10.64 16.57 -14.62
N LEU A 184 -9.85 17.51 -15.15
CA LEU A 184 -8.43 17.63 -14.79
C LEU A 184 -8.24 18.19 -13.38
N TYR A 185 -9.02 19.19 -12.98
CA TYR A 185 -8.94 19.76 -11.65
C TYR A 185 -9.40 18.74 -10.61
N ALA A 186 -10.47 17.98 -10.92
CA ALA A 186 -10.90 16.85 -10.11
C ALA A 186 -9.82 15.76 -10.00
N PHE A 187 -9.11 15.47 -11.09
CA PHE A 187 -8.05 14.46 -11.06
C PHE A 187 -6.89 14.87 -10.13
N LYS A 188 -6.55 16.17 -10.05
CA LYS A 188 -5.56 16.67 -9.09
C LYS A 188 -5.95 16.32 -7.65
N ASP A 189 -7.19 16.58 -7.28
CA ASP A 189 -7.69 16.26 -5.94
C ASP A 189 -7.59 14.76 -5.65
N LEU A 190 -8.00 13.93 -6.62
CA LEU A 190 -7.99 12.48 -6.48
C LEU A 190 -6.57 11.90 -6.45
N GLN A 191 -5.58 12.52 -7.10
CA GLN A 191 -4.17 12.18 -6.94
C GLN A 191 -3.70 12.41 -5.49
N ILE A 192 -4.03 13.58 -4.93
CA ILE A 192 -3.65 13.94 -3.56
C ILE A 192 -4.38 13.07 -2.53
N ILE A 193 -5.70 12.94 -2.65
CA ILE A 193 -6.54 12.12 -1.74
C ILE A 193 -6.16 10.66 -1.85
N GLY A 194 -5.99 10.13 -3.07
CA GLY A 194 -5.60 8.75 -3.31
C GLY A 194 -4.24 8.44 -2.70
N GLY A 195 -3.25 9.33 -2.89
CA GLY A 195 -1.93 9.18 -2.27
C GLY A 195 -1.99 9.23 -0.74
N ALA A 196 -2.82 10.12 -0.16
CA ALA A 196 -3.03 10.20 1.28
C ALA A 196 -3.75 8.96 1.84
N ALA A 197 -4.68 8.37 1.08
CA ALA A 197 -5.45 7.21 1.52
C ALA A 197 -4.64 5.89 1.51
N THR A 198 -3.54 5.82 0.75
CA THR A 198 -2.74 4.59 0.61
C THR A 198 -2.25 4.04 1.95
N GLY A 199 -1.75 4.88 2.85
CA GLY A 199 -1.25 4.46 4.16
C GLY A 199 -2.35 3.88 5.06
N PRO A 200 -3.46 4.61 5.31
CA PRO A 200 -4.62 4.10 6.04
C PRO A 200 -5.17 2.78 5.49
N LEU A 201 -5.38 2.70 4.17
CA LEU A 201 -5.91 1.49 3.52
C LEU A 201 -4.98 0.29 3.70
N THR A 202 -3.68 0.49 3.46
CA THR A 202 -2.67 -0.57 3.61
C THR A 202 -2.55 -1.00 5.08
N TYR A 203 -2.53 -0.05 6.00
CA TYR A 203 -2.51 -0.32 7.43
C TYR A 203 -3.70 -1.18 7.84
N LEU A 204 -4.93 -0.77 7.50
CA LEU A 204 -6.14 -1.51 7.87
C LEU A 204 -6.18 -2.91 7.26
N ALA A 205 -5.70 -3.08 6.03
CA ALA A 205 -5.57 -4.40 5.41
C ALA A 205 -4.61 -5.30 6.21
N TRP A 206 -3.46 -4.77 6.65
CA TRP A 206 -2.51 -5.51 7.48
C TRP A 206 -2.96 -5.71 8.93
N ARG A 207 -3.86 -4.86 9.44
CA ARG A 207 -4.50 -5.06 10.76
C ARG A 207 -5.39 -6.30 10.82
N LEU A 208 -5.74 -6.89 9.68
CA LEU A 208 -6.39 -8.21 9.62
C LEU A 208 -5.48 -9.37 10.08
N HIS A 209 -4.15 -9.14 10.12
CA HIS A 209 -3.13 -10.14 10.43
C HIS A 209 -2.25 -9.78 11.63
N LEU A 210 -1.91 -8.50 11.78
CA LEU A 210 -0.84 -8.06 12.66
C LEU A 210 -1.33 -7.05 13.69
N SER A 211 -0.65 -6.98 14.83
CA SER A 211 -0.87 -5.93 15.83
C SER A 211 -0.55 -4.52 15.28
N PRO A 212 -1.01 -3.43 15.90
CA PRO A 212 -0.89 -2.08 15.36
C PRO A 212 0.52 -1.68 14.90
N VAL A 213 1.54 -1.85 15.74
CA VAL A 213 2.93 -1.48 15.40
C VAL A 213 3.50 -2.38 14.31
N TRP A 214 3.14 -3.67 14.32
CA TRP A 214 3.59 -4.60 13.29
C TRP A 214 2.91 -4.37 11.94
N ALA A 215 1.67 -3.89 11.92
CA ALA A 215 0.99 -3.48 10.68
C ALA A 215 1.67 -2.26 10.03
N LEU A 216 2.25 -1.35 10.84
CA LEU A 216 3.12 -0.29 10.32
C LEU A 216 4.41 -0.86 9.71
N ALA A 217 5.12 -1.69 10.47
CA ALA A 217 6.44 -2.19 10.09
C ALA A 217 6.42 -3.15 8.89
N VAL A 218 5.44 -4.05 8.81
CA VAL A 218 5.32 -5.06 7.76
C VAL A 218 4.46 -4.57 6.60
N GLY A 219 3.50 -3.69 6.86
CA GLY A 219 2.57 -3.20 5.85
C GLY A 219 2.98 -1.86 5.27
N VAL A 220 2.89 -0.80 6.09
CA VAL A 220 3.03 0.59 5.62
C VAL A 220 4.46 0.93 5.20
N LEU A 221 5.47 0.41 5.90
CA LEU A 221 6.88 0.66 5.58
C LEU A 221 7.28 0.10 4.20
N PRO A 222 7.01 -1.17 3.87
CA PRO A 222 7.14 -1.67 2.50
C PRO A 222 6.26 -0.97 1.48
N ALA A 223 5.09 -0.48 1.88
CA ALA A 223 4.17 0.18 0.97
C ALA A 223 4.68 1.53 0.49
N LEU A 224 5.33 2.32 1.36
CA LEU A 224 5.82 3.64 1.01
C LEU A 224 6.79 3.63 -0.16
N SER A 225 7.67 2.63 -0.24
CA SER A 225 8.60 2.54 -1.38
C SER A 225 7.86 2.41 -2.71
N LEU A 226 6.69 1.79 -2.73
CA LEU A 226 5.85 1.57 -3.91
C LEU A 226 4.82 2.69 -4.14
N MET A 227 4.73 3.68 -3.26
CA MET A 227 3.77 4.76 -3.42
C MET A 227 4.14 5.65 -4.61
N ASP A 228 3.16 5.85 -5.49
CA ASP A 228 3.24 6.75 -6.64
C ASP A 228 2.03 7.68 -6.63
N THR A 229 2.27 8.98 -6.44
CA THR A 229 1.22 10.00 -6.38
C THR A 229 0.67 10.38 -7.75
N PHE A 230 1.35 10.01 -8.85
CA PHE A 230 0.85 10.24 -10.19
C PHE A 230 -0.40 9.40 -10.48
N LYS A 231 -0.40 8.14 -10.03
CA LYS A 231 -1.52 7.20 -10.17
C LYS A 231 -1.68 6.34 -8.92
N PRO A 232 -2.21 6.90 -7.82
CA PRO A 232 -2.20 6.22 -6.52
C PRO A 232 -3.02 4.93 -6.51
N TYR A 233 -4.09 4.83 -7.31
CA TYR A 233 -5.01 3.69 -7.32
C TYR A 233 -4.35 2.37 -7.75
N GLY A 234 -3.38 2.42 -8.68
CA GLY A 234 -2.69 1.22 -9.15
C GLY A 234 -1.93 0.55 -8.01
N GLN A 235 -0.95 1.23 -7.43
CA GLN A 235 -0.13 0.67 -6.37
C GLN A 235 -0.94 0.43 -5.08
N THR A 236 -1.86 1.32 -4.73
CA THR A 236 -2.74 1.12 -3.56
C THR A 236 -3.51 -0.19 -3.65
N THR A 237 -4.02 -0.53 -4.84
CA THR A 237 -4.72 -1.80 -5.09
C THR A 237 -3.82 -3.00 -4.78
N LEU A 238 -2.56 -3.02 -5.24
CA LEU A 238 -1.61 -4.10 -4.93
C LEU A 238 -1.40 -4.23 -3.41
N LEU A 239 -1.16 -3.09 -2.75
CA LEU A 239 -0.81 -3.02 -1.34
C LEU A 239 -1.91 -3.57 -0.42
N ILE A 240 -3.18 -3.39 -0.80
CA ILE A 240 -4.34 -3.95 -0.08
C ILE A 240 -4.74 -5.34 -0.57
N LEU A 241 -4.59 -5.65 -1.87
CA LEU A 241 -5.03 -6.91 -2.45
C LEU A 241 -4.32 -8.10 -1.80
N LEU A 242 -2.98 -8.06 -1.69
CA LEU A 242 -2.21 -9.20 -1.18
C LEU A 242 -2.55 -9.57 0.27
N PRO A 243 -2.59 -8.66 1.26
CA PRO A 243 -3.04 -9.02 2.60
C PRO A 243 -4.51 -9.47 2.63
N ILE A 244 -5.41 -8.88 1.83
CA ILE A 244 -6.81 -9.33 1.78
C ILE A 244 -6.92 -10.75 1.21
N LEU A 245 -6.19 -11.08 0.14
CA LEU A 245 -6.08 -12.44 -0.39
C LEU A 245 -5.49 -13.39 0.64
N ALA A 246 -4.43 -13.00 1.35
CA ALA A 246 -3.86 -13.81 2.43
C ALA A 246 -4.86 -14.05 3.56
N LYS A 247 -5.73 -13.08 3.86
CA LYS A 247 -6.82 -13.27 4.83
C LYS A 247 -7.89 -14.23 4.33
N CYS A 248 -8.26 -14.14 3.06
CA CYS A 248 -9.17 -15.07 2.42
C CYS A 248 -8.64 -16.51 2.50
N LEU A 249 -7.37 -16.73 2.15
CA LEU A 249 -6.71 -18.04 2.23
C LEU A 249 -6.58 -18.57 3.67
N GLN A 250 -6.32 -17.69 4.65
CA GLN A 250 -6.34 -18.09 6.06
C GLN A 250 -7.72 -18.56 6.54
N TRP A 251 -8.79 -17.92 6.06
CA TRP A 251 -10.17 -18.37 6.35
C TRP A 251 -10.49 -19.68 5.65
N LEU A 252 -10.10 -19.80 4.38
CA LEU A 252 -10.29 -21.02 3.60
C LEU A 252 -9.57 -22.23 4.24
N HIS A 253 -8.36 -22.03 4.78
CA HIS A 253 -7.61 -23.04 5.53
C HIS A 253 -8.37 -23.55 6.77
N ARG A 254 -9.23 -22.73 7.40
CA ARG A 254 -9.98 -23.06 8.62
C ARG A 254 -11.48 -23.22 8.38
N ILE A 255 -11.90 -23.36 7.13
CA ILE A 255 -13.31 -23.29 6.76
C ILE A 255 -14.13 -24.48 7.31
N GLY A 256 -13.47 -25.60 7.64
CA GLY A 256 -14.10 -26.77 8.26
C GLY A 256 -14.82 -26.43 9.57
N ASP A 257 -14.23 -25.53 10.36
CA ASP A 257 -14.74 -25.14 11.69
C ASP A 257 -15.81 -24.04 11.61
N ALA A 258 -16.02 -23.43 10.45
CA ALA A 258 -16.95 -22.33 10.27
C ALA A 258 -18.40 -22.84 10.08
N SER A 259 -19.36 -22.08 10.62
CA SER A 259 -20.79 -22.28 10.34
C SER A 259 -21.14 -21.78 8.93
N TYR A 260 -22.19 -22.34 8.31
CA TYR A 260 -22.67 -21.89 6.99
C TYR A 260 -23.01 -20.39 6.95
N ARG A 261 -23.58 -19.85 8.03
CA ARG A 261 -23.86 -18.40 8.14
C ARG A 261 -22.57 -17.58 8.06
N GLN A 262 -21.52 -17.99 8.78
CA GLN A 262 -20.22 -17.32 8.72
C GLN A 262 -19.61 -17.42 7.32
N ILE A 263 -19.71 -18.59 6.68
CA ILE A 263 -19.25 -18.80 5.31
C ILE A 263 -19.90 -17.79 4.37
N LEU A 264 -21.23 -17.70 4.37
CA LEU A 264 -21.97 -16.78 3.47
C LEU A 264 -21.62 -15.31 3.74
N ILE A 265 -21.54 -14.89 5.00
CA ILE A 265 -21.16 -13.51 5.36
C ILE A 265 -19.74 -13.19 4.87
N LEU A 266 -18.79 -14.10 5.11
CA LEU A 266 -17.40 -13.90 4.67
C LEU A 266 -17.28 -13.93 3.14
N SER A 267 -18.00 -14.83 2.47
CA SER A 267 -18.06 -14.88 1.01
C SER A 267 -18.59 -13.57 0.43
N ALA A 268 -19.63 -12.99 1.03
CA ALA A 268 -20.14 -11.69 0.62
C ALA A 268 -19.11 -10.57 0.84
N ALA A 269 -18.49 -10.52 2.02
CA ALA A 269 -17.48 -9.52 2.32
C ALA A 269 -16.28 -9.61 1.36
N PHE A 270 -15.75 -10.81 1.10
CA PHE A 270 -14.63 -11.00 0.17
C PHE A 270 -15.05 -10.74 -1.28
N GLY A 271 -16.22 -11.21 -1.71
CA GLY A 271 -16.71 -11.03 -3.08
C GLY A 271 -16.88 -9.55 -3.43
N VAL A 272 -17.52 -8.77 -2.53
CA VAL A 272 -17.66 -7.32 -2.69
C VAL A 272 -16.29 -6.64 -2.68
N THR A 273 -15.43 -6.98 -1.72
CA THR A 273 -14.11 -6.36 -1.60
C THR A 273 -13.26 -6.61 -2.84
N PHE A 274 -13.19 -7.86 -3.32
CA PHE A 274 -12.46 -8.18 -4.54
C PHE A 274 -13.08 -7.53 -5.77
N GLY A 275 -14.42 -7.47 -5.86
CA GLY A 275 -15.10 -6.79 -6.95
C GLY A 275 -14.75 -5.30 -7.03
N LEU A 276 -14.78 -4.60 -5.88
CA LEU A 276 -14.39 -3.18 -5.80
C LEU A 276 -12.91 -2.96 -6.12
N ILE A 277 -12.02 -3.80 -5.60
CA ILE A 277 -10.58 -3.76 -5.92
C ILE A 277 -10.38 -4.00 -7.43
N PHE A 278 -11.10 -4.94 -8.03
CA PHE A 278 -11.00 -5.25 -9.45
C PHE A 278 -11.50 -4.10 -10.35
N LEU A 279 -12.58 -3.43 -9.95
CA LEU A 279 -13.09 -2.21 -10.61
C LEU A 279 -12.15 -1.01 -10.45
N THR A 280 -11.35 -0.98 -9.38
CA THR A 280 -10.33 0.04 -9.14
C THR A 280 -9.09 -0.21 -9.99
N TYR A 281 -8.57 -1.44 -9.96
CA TYR A 281 -7.45 -1.86 -10.78
C TYR A 281 -7.36 -3.40 -10.86
N SER A 282 -7.72 -3.97 -12.02
CA SER A 282 -7.73 -5.42 -12.24
C SER A 282 -6.35 -6.04 -12.46
N GLY A 283 -5.35 -5.25 -12.83
CA GLY A 283 -4.05 -5.75 -13.32
C GLY A 283 -3.27 -6.62 -12.34
N TRP A 284 -3.49 -6.49 -11.02
CA TRP A 284 -2.74 -7.25 -10.00
C TRP A 284 -3.23 -8.67 -9.78
N PHE A 285 -4.48 -8.97 -10.14
CA PHE A 285 -5.08 -10.29 -9.89
C PHE A 285 -4.36 -11.40 -10.64
N VAL A 286 -3.95 -11.12 -11.89
CA VAL A 286 -3.34 -12.12 -12.76
C VAL A 286 -2.01 -12.64 -12.18
N PHE A 287 -1.17 -11.76 -11.63
CA PHE A 287 0.14 -12.12 -11.11
C PHE A 287 0.10 -12.89 -9.79
N SER A 288 -1.02 -12.81 -9.07
CA SER A 288 -1.25 -13.58 -7.84
C SER A 288 -2.07 -14.86 -8.08
N ALA A 289 -2.57 -15.09 -9.30
CA ALA A 289 -3.52 -16.17 -9.58
C ALA A 289 -2.90 -17.56 -9.39
N LEU A 290 -1.77 -17.86 -10.04
CA LEU A 290 -1.08 -19.16 -9.89
C LEU A 290 -0.64 -19.38 -8.43
N GLY A 291 -0.17 -18.31 -7.78
CA GLY A 291 0.22 -18.35 -6.37
C GLY A 291 -0.96 -18.63 -5.45
N THR A 292 -2.14 -18.08 -5.75
CA THR A 292 -3.38 -18.37 -5.01
C THR A 292 -3.76 -19.83 -5.18
N VAL A 293 -3.73 -20.37 -6.41
CA VAL A 293 -4.01 -21.79 -6.67
C VAL A 293 -3.03 -22.70 -5.92
N ALA A 294 -1.73 -22.40 -5.98
CA ALA A 294 -0.71 -23.16 -5.25
C ALA A 294 -0.93 -23.10 -3.73
N ALA A 295 -1.24 -21.92 -3.19
CA ALA A 295 -1.52 -21.74 -1.76
C ALA A 295 -2.79 -22.50 -1.33
N VAL A 296 -3.84 -22.54 -2.15
CA VAL A 296 -5.04 -23.38 -1.91
C VAL A 296 -4.64 -24.86 -1.92
N GLY A 297 -3.87 -25.30 -2.90
CA GLY A 297 -3.33 -26.66 -2.98
C GLY A 297 -2.64 -27.11 -1.69
N ILE A 298 -1.80 -26.24 -1.12
CA ILE A 298 -1.01 -26.53 0.08
C ILE A 298 -1.83 -26.38 1.37
N LEU A 299 -2.66 -25.34 1.49
CA LEU A 299 -3.28 -24.95 2.75
C LEU A 299 -4.69 -25.50 2.94
N PHE A 300 -5.43 -25.80 1.88
CA PHE A 300 -6.83 -26.18 2.03
C PHE A 300 -6.98 -27.56 2.69
N PRO A 301 -7.89 -27.73 3.68
CA PRO A 301 -8.16 -29.04 4.29
C PRO A 301 -9.02 -29.92 3.37
N TRP A 302 -8.41 -30.44 2.30
CA TRP A 302 -9.06 -31.20 1.22
C TRP A 302 -9.94 -32.36 1.71
N ARG A 303 -9.54 -33.05 2.77
CA ARG A 303 -10.23 -34.24 3.27
C ARG A 303 -11.50 -33.95 4.07
N THR A 304 -11.59 -32.79 4.72
CA THR A 304 -12.62 -32.54 5.74
C THR A 304 -13.55 -31.38 5.40
N ALA A 305 -13.14 -30.44 4.53
CA ALA A 305 -13.89 -29.21 4.33
C ALA A 305 -14.32 -28.93 2.88
N LEU A 306 -14.24 -29.92 1.97
CA LEU A 306 -14.47 -29.72 0.53
C LEU A 306 -15.79 -29.00 0.23
N ARG A 307 -16.93 -29.48 0.78
CA ARG A 307 -18.25 -28.86 0.55
C ARG A 307 -18.32 -27.41 1.02
N LYS A 308 -17.82 -27.13 2.23
CA LYS A 308 -17.79 -25.78 2.80
C LYS A 308 -16.87 -24.84 2.00
N GLY A 309 -15.73 -25.36 1.53
CA GLY A 309 -14.81 -24.65 0.65
C GLY A 309 -15.44 -24.31 -0.70
N LEU A 310 -16.15 -25.25 -1.33
CA LEU A 310 -16.86 -25.02 -2.59
C LEU A 310 -17.95 -23.96 -2.45
N ILE A 311 -18.73 -24.01 -1.36
CA ILE A 311 -19.73 -22.97 -1.07
C ILE A 311 -19.05 -21.62 -0.88
N PHE A 312 -17.97 -21.58 -0.11
CA PHE A 312 -17.24 -20.35 0.14
C PHE A 312 -16.70 -19.71 -1.15
N VAL A 313 -16.01 -20.49 -1.99
CA VAL A 313 -15.44 -20.03 -3.26
C VAL A 313 -16.54 -19.68 -4.26
N GLY A 314 -17.55 -20.53 -4.41
CA GLY A 314 -18.68 -20.32 -5.31
C GLY A 314 -19.47 -19.06 -4.97
N ALA A 315 -19.83 -18.85 -3.69
CA ALA A 315 -20.53 -17.65 -3.26
C ALA A 315 -19.67 -16.39 -3.38
N THR A 316 -18.37 -16.48 -3.05
CA THR A 316 -17.43 -15.35 -3.25
C THR A 316 -17.36 -14.97 -4.73
N GLY A 317 -17.23 -15.96 -5.62
CA GLY A 317 -17.20 -15.77 -7.06
C GLY A 317 -18.50 -15.19 -7.62
N ALA A 318 -19.66 -15.70 -7.18
CA ALA A 318 -20.96 -15.18 -7.59
C ALA A 318 -21.13 -13.70 -7.21
N ILE A 319 -20.74 -13.32 -6.00
CA ILE A 319 -20.85 -11.93 -5.52
C ILE A 319 -19.82 -11.03 -6.21
N PHE A 320 -18.60 -11.53 -6.43
CA PHE A 320 -17.60 -10.84 -7.24
C PHE A 320 -18.15 -10.53 -8.65
N LEU A 321 -18.73 -11.53 -9.33
CA LEU A 321 -19.33 -11.36 -10.65
C LEU A 321 -20.55 -10.42 -10.62
N ALA A 322 -21.36 -10.44 -9.56
CA ALA A 322 -22.46 -9.49 -9.40
C ALA A 322 -21.96 -8.03 -9.30
N VAL A 323 -20.80 -7.81 -8.67
CA VAL A 323 -20.22 -6.47 -8.48
C VAL A 323 -19.48 -5.97 -9.73
N CYS A 324 -18.65 -6.82 -10.34
CA CYS A 324 -17.73 -6.39 -11.42
C CYS A 324 -17.81 -7.22 -12.70
N GLY A 325 -18.80 -8.11 -12.84
CA GLY A 325 -18.95 -8.99 -13.99
C GLY A 325 -19.11 -8.24 -15.31
N PHE A 326 -19.78 -7.09 -15.30
CA PHE A 326 -19.91 -6.24 -16.49
C PHE A 326 -18.53 -5.84 -17.04
N TYR A 327 -17.63 -5.38 -16.17
CA TYR A 327 -16.29 -4.98 -16.56
C TYR A 327 -15.41 -6.18 -16.91
N LEU A 328 -15.61 -7.33 -16.26
CA LEU A 328 -14.93 -8.55 -16.65
C LEU A 328 -15.27 -8.94 -18.10
N VAL A 329 -16.54 -8.80 -18.51
CA VAL A 329 -16.94 -9.02 -19.90
C VAL A 329 -16.23 -8.06 -20.85
N ASP A 330 -16.17 -6.78 -20.53
CA ASP A 330 -15.47 -5.78 -21.35
C ASP A 330 -13.96 -6.09 -21.46
N LEU A 331 -13.34 -6.48 -20.35
CA LEU A 331 -11.93 -6.87 -20.30
C LEU A 331 -11.66 -8.12 -21.17
N LEU A 332 -12.55 -9.12 -21.11
CA LEU A 332 -12.44 -10.34 -21.91
C LEU A 332 -12.67 -10.07 -23.41
N ARG A 333 -13.63 -9.21 -23.76
CA ARG A 333 -13.83 -8.75 -25.15
C ARG A 333 -12.67 -7.91 -25.66
N GLY A 334 -11.97 -7.24 -24.74
CA GLY A 334 -10.74 -6.50 -24.98
C GLY A 334 -9.49 -7.38 -25.13
N ALA A 335 -9.60 -8.70 -24.95
CA ALA A 335 -8.47 -9.62 -25.07
C ALA A 335 -7.83 -9.49 -26.47
N GLY A 336 -6.50 -9.30 -26.50
CA GLY A 336 -5.75 -9.03 -27.74
C GLY A 336 -5.43 -7.55 -27.98
N THR A 337 -5.86 -6.63 -27.11
CA THR A 337 -5.39 -5.23 -27.16
C THR A 337 -3.88 -5.18 -26.91
N LYS A 338 -3.11 -4.60 -27.84
CA LYS A 338 -1.66 -4.44 -27.71
C LYS A 338 -1.32 -3.25 -26.78
N ASP A 339 -0.84 -3.50 -25.56
CA ASP A 339 -0.15 -2.51 -24.72
C ASP A 339 1.26 -2.29 -25.26
N GLN A 340 1.54 -1.04 -25.65
CA GLN A 340 2.81 -0.62 -26.24
C GLN A 340 3.73 0.03 -25.19
N ALA A 341 3.32 0.05 -23.92
CA ALA A 341 4.13 0.61 -22.84
C ALA A 341 5.41 -0.22 -22.65
N TYR A 342 6.51 0.29 -23.20
CA TYR A 342 7.83 -0.30 -23.13
C TYR A 342 8.70 0.51 -22.15
N GLY A 343 8.71 0.08 -20.89
CA GLY A 343 9.51 0.71 -19.82
C GLY A 343 10.97 0.22 -19.80
N PHE A 344 11.81 0.88 -19.00
CA PHE A 344 13.23 0.52 -18.86
C PHE A 344 13.44 -0.95 -18.51
N ASP A 345 12.72 -1.48 -17.51
CA ASP A 345 12.88 -2.86 -17.07
C ASP A 345 12.75 -3.83 -18.26
N ALA A 346 11.82 -3.56 -19.18
CA ALA A 346 11.60 -4.38 -20.37
C ALA A 346 12.80 -4.45 -21.33
N TYR A 347 13.71 -3.47 -21.30
CA TYR A 347 14.88 -3.38 -22.19
C TYR A 347 16.14 -4.04 -21.63
N VAL A 348 16.11 -4.56 -20.41
CA VAL A 348 17.33 -4.84 -19.65
C VAL A 348 17.46 -6.33 -19.32
N ASP A 349 16.82 -6.77 -18.24
CA ASP A 349 16.91 -8.13 -17.75
C ASP A 349 15.64 -8.49 -16.99
N PRO A 350 14.86 -9.48 -17.46
CA PRO A 350 13.67 -9.91 -16.74
C PRO A 350 14.03 -10.49 -15.37
N ALA A 351 15.19 -11.11 -15.13
CA ALA A 351 15.52 -11.68 -13.83
C ALA A 351 15.73 -10.61 -12.74
N PHE A 352 16.03 -9.37 -13.13
CA PHE A 352 16.32 -8.30 -12.19
C PHE A 352 15.11 -7.41 -11.93
N PHE A 353 14.67 -7.29 -10.67
CA PHE A 353 13.44 -6.57 -10.29
C PHE A 353 13.62 -5.51 -9.18
N GLN A 354 14.86 -5.25 -8.76
CA GLN A 354 15.17 -4.46 -7.56
C GLN A 354 15.56 -3.00 -7.86
N LEU A 355 15.70 -2.62 -9.13
CA LEU A 355 15.92 -1.23 -9.55
C LEU A 355 14.59 -0.58 -9.89
N TRP A 356 14.37 0.56 -9.24
CA TRP A 356 13.13 1.30 -9.21
C TRP A 356 13.00 2.22 -10.41
N ARG A 357 13.06 1.67 -11.63
CA ARG A 357 12.89 2.49 -12.81
C ARG A 357 11.60 2.14 -13.51
N THR A 358 10.61 3.01 -13.32
CA THR A 358 9.36 2.91 -14.07
C THR A 358 9.54 3.49 -15.48
N ASP A 359 8.47 3.52 -16.24
CA ASP A 359 8.28 4.19 -17.53
C ASP A 359 8.42 5.73 -17.50
N MET A 360 8.83 6.31 -16.38
CA MET A 360 8.91 7.76 -16.18
C MET A 360 10.27 8.33 -16.62
N PRO A 361 10.34 9.65 -16.89
CA PRO A 361 11.57 10.29 -17.37
C PRO A 361 12.77 10.04 -16.45
N GLY A 362 13.95 9.80 -17.03
CA GLY A 362 15.19 9.53 -16.29
C GLY A 362 16.31 8.98 -17.19
N PRO A 363 17.59 9.22 -16.87
CA PRO A 363 18.72 8.67 -17.64
C PRO A 363 18.86 7.15 -17.48
N VAL A 364 19.41 6.49 -18.51
CA VAL A 364 19.86 5.09 -18.45
C VAL A 364 21.29 5.00 -17.93
N THR A 365 21.46 4.44 -16.73
CA THR A 365 22.77 4.10 -16.19
C THR A 365 23.27 2.79 -16.80
N LEU A 366 24.58 2.56 -16.75
CA LEU A 366 25.21 1.33 -17.23
C LEU A 366 24.57 0.08 -16.59
N TRP A 367 24.37 -0.97 -17.39
CA TRP A 367 23.83 -2.26 -16.98
C TRP A 367 24.79 -3.42 -17.30
N PRO A 368 25.04 -4.37 -16.37
CA PRO A 368 24.64 -4.33 -14.96
C PRO A 368 25.35 -3.20 -14.19
N PRO A 369 24.84 -2.77 -13.02
CA PRO A 369 25.49 -1.74 -12.21
C PRO A 369 26.90 -2.24 -11.81
N PRO A 370 27.97 -1.49 -12.11
CA PRO A 370 29.32 -1.91 -11.77
C PRO A 370 29.53 -1.86 -10.25
N GLY A 371 30.36 -2.78 -9.73
CA GLY A 371 30.78 -2.79 -8.31
C GLY A 371 29.93 -3.65 -7.37
N GLU A 372 28.93 -4.37 -7.88
CA GLU A 372 28.06 -5.27 -7.09
C GLU A 372 28.21 -6.75 -7.50
N LEU A 373 27.64 -7.68 -6.73
CA LEU A 373 27.73 -9.14 -6.95
C LEU A 373 27.00 -9.54 -8.25
N GLY A 374 27.66 -9.39 -9.40
CA GLY A 374 27.01 -9.56 -10.71
C GLY A 374 25.91 -8.52 -10.98
N GLY A 375 26.05 -7.30 -10.46
CA GLY A 375 25.00 -6.26 -10.53
C GLY A 375 23.92 -6.38 -9.45
N VAL A 376 24.07 -7.31 -8.50
CA VAL A 376 23.17 -7.51 -7.37
C VAL A 376 23.66 -6.77 -6.12
N GLY A 377 22.99 -5.68 -5.78
CA GLY A 377 23.35 -4.87 -4.62
C GLY A 377 23.07 -5.51 -3.28
N VAL A 378 23.71 -4.96 -2.24
CA VAL A 378 23.55 -5.37 -0.84
C VAL A 378 22.07 -5.41 -0.44
N TRP A 379 21.29 -4.45 -0.92
CA TRP A 379 19.85 -4.41 -0.72
C TRP A 379 19.15 -5.70 -1.18
N THR A 380 19.43 -6.13 -2.41
CA THR A 380 18.85 -7.33 -3.00
C THR A 380 19.28 -8.59 -2.25
N ILE A 381 20.55 -8.66 -1.82
CA ILE A 381 21.06 -9.75 -0.99
C ILE A 381 20.27 -9.84 0.32
N LEU A 382 20.08 -8.72 1.02
CA LEU A 382 19.31 -8.67 2.27
C LEU A 382 17.86 -9.13 2.07
N VAL A 383 17.24 -8.76 0.96
CA VAL A 383 15.89 -9.20 0.62
C VAL A 383 15.81 -10.72 0.40
N PHE A 384 16.78 -11.32 -0.32
CA PHE A 384 16.82 -12.77 -0.52
C PHE A 384 17.12 -13.53 0.78
N LEU A 385 18.01 -12.99 1.62
CA LEU A 385 18.24 -13.52 2.97
C LEU A 385 16.95 -13.47 3.80
N GLY A 386 16.20 -12.36 3.73
CA GLY A 386 14.89 -12.21 4.36
C GLY A 386 13.88 -13.25 3.89
N LEU A 387 13.80 -13.51 2.58
CA LEU A 387 12.97 -14.58 2.01
C LEU A 387 13.35 -15.96 2.57
N GLY A 388 14.65 -16.31 2.54
CA GLY A 388 15.16 -17.58 3.06
C GLY A 388 14.88 -17.76 4.55
N LEU A 389 15.10 -16.72 5.37
CA LEU A 389 14.79 -16.71 6.79
C LEU A 389 13.29 -16.82 7.07
N ALA A 390 12.44 -16.15 6.29
CA ALA A 390 10.98 -16.25 6.42
C ALA A 390 10.51 -17.69 6.18
N LEU A 391 11.04 -18.35 5.15
CA LEU A 391 10.78 -19.76 4.86
C LEU A 391 11.26 -20.66 6.01
N TRP A 392 12.51 -20.50 6.43
CA TRP A 392 13.09 -21.33 7.50
C TRP A 392 12.30 -21.23 8.81
N LEU A 393 11.98 -20.01 9.26
CA LEU A 393 11.27 -19.77 10.51
C LEU A 393 9.75 -19.99 10.41
N GLY A 394 9.21 -19.94 9.20
CA GLY A 394 7.79 -19.73 8.95
C GLY A 394 7.13 -20.72 7.99
N PHE A 395 7.80 -21.79 7.57
CA PHE A 395 7.27 -22.72 6.55
C PHE A 395 5.89 -23.32 6.89
N ARG A 396 5.51 -23.38 8.17
CA ARG A 396 4.18 -23.86 8.61
C ARG A 396 3.14 -22.75 8.78
N LYS A 397 3.51 -21.49 8.57
CA LYS A 397 2.63 -20.34 8.78
C LYS A 397 1.90 -20.03 7.46
N PRO A 398 0.55 -20.05 7.43
CA PRO A 398 -0.21 -19.80 6.21
C PRO A 398 0.14 -18.47 5.53
N ILE A 399 0.43 -17.44 6.31
CA ILE A 399 0.81 -16.12 5.77
C ILE A 399 2.14 -16.16 5.01
N VAL A 400 3.13 -16.92 5.50
CA VAL A 400 4.43 -17.04 4.83
C VAL A 400 4.28 -17.84 3.54
N ILE A 401 3.62 -19.01 3.61
CA ILE A 401 3.33 -19.83 2.41
C ILE A 401 2.62 -18.99 1.35
N THR A 402 1.59 -18.24 1.74
CA THR A 402 0.82 -17.41 0.82
C THR A 402 1.70 -16.39 0.09
N PHE A 403 2.50 -15.61 0.82
CA PHE A 403 3.36 -14.58 0.21
C PHE A 403 4.49 -15.18 -0.62
N VAL A 404 5.03 -16.35 -0.24
CA VAL A 404 5.99 -17.10 -1.06
C VAL A 404 5.34 -17.57 -2.36
N CYS A 405 4.11 -18.09 -2.31
CA CYS A 405 3.38 -18.48 -3.51
C CYS A 405 3.08 -17.26 -4.40
N PHE A 406 2.73 -16.10 -3.83
CA PHE A 406 2.52 -14.86 -4.61
C PHE A 406 3.82 -14.35 -5.25
N PHE A 407 4.94 -14.43 -4.54
CA PHE A 407 6.26 -14.11 -5.09
C PHE A 407 6.60 -15.06 -6.24
N GLY A 408 6.50 -16.38 -6.02
CA GLY A 408 6.80 -17.39 -7.04
C GLY A 408 5.89 -17.30 -8.26
N SER A 409 4.61 -16.99 -8.07
CA SER A 409 3.65 -16.73 -9.14
C SER A 409 4.07 -15.55 -10.01
N ALA A 410 4.34 -14.39 -9.39
CA ALA A 410 4.80 -13.21 -10.10
C ALA A 410 6.12 -13.47 -10.83
N TRP A 411 7.05 -14.20 -10.20
CA TRP A 411 8.34 -14.57 -10.77
C TRP A 411 8.22 -15.45 -12.01
N LEU A 412 7.46 -16.55 -11.92
CA LEU A 412 7.28 -17.48 -13.03
C LEU A 412 6.53 -16.83 -14.20
N MET A 413 5.47 -16.08 -13.91
CA MET A 413 4.73 -15.35 -14.93
C MET A 413 5.61 -14.31 -15.62
N ARG A 414 6.43 -13.59 -14.86
CA ARG A 414 7.41 -12.62 -15.40
C ARG A 414 8.33 -13.27 -16.42
N MET A 415 8.94 -14.41 -16.08
CA MET A 415 9.82 -15.15 -17.02
C MET A 415 9.06 -15.68 -18.23
N TRP A 416 7.84 -16.19 -18.04
CA TRP A 416 7.02 -16.72 -19.11
C TRP A 416 6.60 -15.66 -20.12
N PHE A 417 6.23 -14.46 -19.66
CA PHE A 417 5.92 -13.34 -20.55
C PHE A 417 7.18 -12.83 -21.23
N ALA A 418 8.27 -12.63 -20.48
CA ALA A 418 9.52 -12.11 -21.00
C ALA A 418 10.09 -12.98 -22.15
N SER A 419 10.05 -14.31 -22.01
CA SER A 419 10.54 -15.24 -23.04
C SER A 419 9.74 -15.22 -24.35
N LYS A 420 8.56 -14.58 -24.37
CA LYS A 420 7.66 -14.52 -25.54
C LYS A 420 7.50 -13.12 -26.13
N MET A 421 8.10 -12.09 -25.52
CA MET A 421 7.88 -10.69 -25.92
C MET A 421 8.20 -10.42 -27.38
N PHE A 422 9.32 -10.97 -27.88
CA PHE A 422 9.75 -10.78 -29.26
C PHE A 422 8.74 -11.35 -30.25
N VAL A 423 8.32 -12.61 -30.05
CA VAL A 423 7.39 -13.31 -30.96
C VAL A 423 5.98 -12.74 -30.90
N THR A 424 5.54 -12.30 -29.72
CA THR A 424 4.17 -11.81 -29.52
C THR A 424 4.02 -10.32 -29.81
N GLU A 425 5.13 -9.60 -30.01
CA GLU A 425 5.20 -8.13 -30.05
C GLU A 425 4.44 -7.49 -28.89
N SER A 426 4.38 -8.21 -27.75
CA SER A 426 3.58 -7.86 -26.60
C SER A 426 4.50 -7.75 -25.40
N VAL A 427 4.71 -6.52 -24.96
CA VAL A 427 5.68 -6.14 -23.92
C VAL A 427 5.06 -6.33 -22.51
N GLN A 428 3.78 -6.69 -22.46
CA GLN A 428 2.76 -5.90 -21.76
C GLN A 428 2.69 -5.98 -20.24
N LEU A 429 3.21 -7.03 -19.60
CA LEU A 429 2.73 -7.37 -18.26
C LEU A 429 3.83 -7.56 -17.23
N TRP A 430 5.02 -7.94 -17.67
CA TRP A 430 6.05 -8.29 -16.72
C TRP A 430 6.58 -7.07 -15.94
N PRO A 431 6.72 -5.83 -16.45
CA PRO A 431 7.19 -4.70 -15.62
C PRO A 431 6.32 -4.49 -14.37
N ARG A 432 5.02 -4.77 -14.48
CA ARG A 432 4.09 -4.70 -13.34
C ARG A 432 4.44 -5.76 -12.27
N THR A 433 4.85 -6.97 -12.66
CA THR A 433 5.31 -8.00 -11.71
C THR A 433 6.44 -7.52 -10.80
N GLY A 434 7.25 -6.54 -11.22
CA GLY A 434 8.33 -5.98 -10.41
C GLY A 434 7.82 -5.44 -9.08
N ASN A 435 6.75 -4.63 -9.11
CA ASN A 435 6.15 -4.07 -7.89
C ASN A 435 5.64 -5.16 -6.94
N GLN A 436 5.02 -6.22 -7.47
CA GLN A 436 4.56 -7.35 -6.65
C GLN A 436 5.73 -8.14 -6.06
N LEU A 437 6.77 -8.41 -6.83
CA LEU A 437 7.99 -9.09 -6.37
C LEU A 437 8.65 -8.29 -5.26
N VAL A 438 8.91 -7.00 -5.48
CA VAL A 438 9.46 -6.08 -4.47
C VAL A 438 8.60 -6.06 -3.21
N TYR A 439 7.29 -5.89 -3.34
CA TYR A 439 6.39 -5.82 -2.19
C TYR A 439 6.41 -7.11 -1.37
N THR A 440 6.22 -8.25 -2.03
CA THR A 440 6.20 -9.57 -1.38
C THR A 440 7.54 -9.88 -0.72
N SER A 441 8.65 -9.54 -1.37
CA SER A 441 10.00 -9.60 -0.81
C SER A 441 10.17 -8.79 0.48
N PHE A 442 9.70 -7.54 0.50
CA PHE A 442 9.81 -6.68 1.69
C PHE A 442 8.93 -7.19 2.82
N VAL A 443 7.72 -7.62 2.50
CA VAL A 443 6.80 -8.24 3.46
C VAL A 443 7.43 -9.50 4.06
N LEU A 444 8.01 -10.39 3.24
CA LEU A 444 8.66 -11.62 3.72
C LEU A 444 9.87 -11.30 4.59
N THR A 445 10.68 -10.31 4.21
CA THR A 445 11.80 -9.82 5.05
C THR A 445 11.30 -9.31 6.41
N ALA A 446 10.24 -8.50 6.41
CA ALA A 446 9.65 -7.98 7.65
C ALA A 446 9.01 -9.09 8.51
N LEU A 447 8.38 -10.08 7.87
CA LEU A 447 7.87 -11.29 8.53
C LEU A 447 9.01 -12.15 9.11
N ALA A 448 10.16 -12.24 8.44
CA ALA A 448 11.33 -12.93 8.97
C ALA A 448 11.79 -12.28 10.28
N ILE A 449 11.90 -10.94 10.31
CA ILE A 449 12.24 -10.19 11.53
C ILE A 449 11.19 -10.43 12.63
N TYR A 450 9.91 -10.40 12.29
CA TYR A 450 8.82 -10.69 13.22
C TYR A 450 8.93 -12.09 13.84
N LEU A 451 9.13 -13.12 13.01
CA LEU A 451 9.24 -14.51 13.44
C LEU A 451 10.53 -14.75 14.23
N PHE A 452 11.63 -14.12 13.82
CA PHE A 452 12.90 -14.19 14.52
C PHE A 452 12.80 -13.59 15.92
N GLN A 453 12.18 -12.41 16.06
CA GLN A 453 11.90 -11.80 17.35
C GLN A 453 11.03 -12.72 18.23
N ALA A 454 9.98 -13.32 17.66
CA ALA A 454 9.12 -14.25 18.40
C ALA A 454 9.91 -15.46 18.91
N ARG A 455 10.81 -16.02 18.08
CA ARG A 455 11.68 -17.15 18.44
C ARG A 455 12.68 -16.81 19.53
N ILE A 456 13.31 -15.63 19.43
CA ILE A 456 14.20 -15.12 20.48
C ILE A 456 13.44 -15.00 21.80
N ARG A 457 12.25 -14.39 21.80
CA ARG A 457 11.47 -14.23 23.04
C ARG A 457 11.13 -15.55 23.71
N THR A 458 10.78 -16.59 22.94
CA THR A 458 10.53 -17.93 23.50
C THR A 458 11.79 -18.55 24.09
N LEU A 459 12.93 -18.42 23.41
CA LEU A 459 14.20 -18.95 23.93
C LEU A 459 14.60 -18.24 25.23
N TRP A 460 14.44 -16.91 25.29
CA TRP A 460 14.74 -16.13 26.49
C TRP A 460 13.78 -16.42 27.64
N SER A 461 12.50 -16.66 27.39
CA SER A 461 11.57 -17.08 28.46
C SER A 461 11.97 -18.44 29.03
N ASP A 462 12.36 -19.38 28.18
CA ASP A 462 12.76 -20.73 28.59
C ASP A 462 14.08 -20.70 29.37
N VAL A 463 15.04 -19.87 28.94
CA VAL A 463 16.30 -19.63 29.65
C VAL A 463 16.04 -18.95 30.99
N SER A 464 15.24 -17.89 31.03
CA SER A 464 14.95 -17.16 32.28
C SER A 464 14.20 -18.02 33.30
N ALA A 465 13.31 -18.91 32.84
CA ALA A 465 12.63 -19.88 33.70
C ALA A 465 13.56 -20.93 34.29
N ARG A 466 14.74 -21.18 33.68
CA ARG A 466 15.76 -22.10 34.19
C ARG A 466 16.73 -21.43 35.18
N PHE A 467 16.85 -20.10 35.15
CA PHE A 467 17.75 -19.33 36.00
C PHE A 467 17.01 -18.60 37.13
N THR A 468 16.08 -19.28 37.80
CA THR A 468 15.29 -18.80 38.95
C THR A 468 16.09 -18.57 40.24
N ASP A 469 17.33 -18.08 40.15
CA ASP A 469 18.09 -17.54 41.29
C ASP A 469 18.36 -16.05 41.07
N GLY A 470 17.38 -15.23 41.47
CA GLY A 470 17.56 -13.88 42.04
C GLY A 470 18.06 -12.72 41.17
N THR A 471 18.73 -12.93 40.03
CA THR A 471 19.45 -11.84 39.34
C THR A 471 19.22 -11.75 37.82
N ALA A 472 18.21 -12.44 37.30
CA ALA A 472 17.83 -12.29 35.90
C ALA A 472 17.32 -10.86 35.64
N ARG A 473 18.21 -10.00 35.11
CA ARG A 473 17.86 -8.66 34.60
C ARG A 473 16.71 -8.83 33.62
N ALA A 474 15.52 -8.38 34.02
CA ALA A 474 14.35 -8.40 33.16
C ALA A 474 14.69 -7.68 31.86
N LEU A 475 14.46 -8.35 30.72
CA LEU A 475 14.55 -7.73 29.40
C LEU A 475 13.78 -6.38 29.42
N PRO A 476 14.22 -5.36 28.65
CA PRO A 476 13.50 -4.11 28.52
C PRO A 476 12.01 -4.37 28.33
N GLY A 477 11.18 -3.81 29.22
CA GLY A 477 9.75 -4.12 29.25
C GLY A 477 9.12 -3.95 27.87
N SER A 478 8.19 -4.84 27.51
CA SER A 478 7.54 -4.86 26.19
C SER A 478 6.95 -3.51 25.75
N LYS A 479 6.65 -2.62 26.70
CA LYS A 479 6.18 -1.25 26.47
C LYS A 479 7.29 -0.32 25.95
N SER A 480 8.49 -0.37 26.51
CA SER A 480 9.63 0.43 26.04
C SER A 480 10.03 0.07 24.62
N ALA A 481 9.94 -1.22 24.26
CA ALA A 481 10.20 -1.69 22.89
C ALA A 481 9.21 -1.10 21.87
N VAL A 482 7.94 -0.89 22.25
CA VAL A 482 6.94 -0.25 21.39
C VAL A 482 7.26 1.22 21.17
N ILE A 483 7.66 1.95 22.21
CA ILE A 483 8.07 3.36 22.07
C ILE A 483 9.28 3.45 21.14
N GLY A 484 10.32 2.64 21.36
CA GLY A 484 11.49 2.58 20.49
C GLY A 484 11.12 2.25 19.04
N ALA A 485 10.28 1.23 18.82
CA ALA A 485 9.81 0.88 17.48
C ALA A 485 9.03 2.03 16.81
N MET A 486 8.17 2.73 17.54
CA MET A 486 7.41 3.86 17.02
C MET A 486 8.33 5.04 16.65
N VAL A 487 9.34 5.34 17.47
CA VAL A 487 10.35 6.38 17.15
C VAL A 487 11.12 6.00 15.88
N THR A 488 11.62 4.77 15.79
CA THR A 488 12.36 4.29 14.61
C THR A 488 11.50 4.34 13.35
N LEU A 489 10.26 3.82 13.42
CA LEU A 489 9.33 3.84 12.29
C LEU A 489 9.00 5.27 11.87
N MET A 490 8.78 6.18 12.81
CA MET A 490 8.55 7.59 12.49
C MET A 490 9.72 8.23 11.77
N LEU A 491 10.96 8.00 12.23
CA LEU A 491 12.15 8.52 11.56
C LEU A 491 12.29 7.96 10.14
N LEU A 492 12.11 6.65 9.96
CA LEU A 492 12.13 6.01 8.64
C LEU A 492 11.03 6.53 7.72
N PHE A 493 9.81 6.70 8.23
CA PHE A 493 8.70 7.24 7.46
C PHE A 493 8.95 8.68 7.01
N GLY A 494 9.49 9.53 7.88
CA GLY A 494 9.83 10.90 7.52
C GLY A 494 10.90 10.96 6.41
N THR A 495 11.99 10.20 6.56
CA THR A 495 13.07 10.20 5.55
C THR A 495 12.62 9.63 4.21
N MET A 496 11.89 8.52 4.22
CA MET A 496 11.34 7.92 3.00
C MET A 496 10.33 8.82 2.33
N ALA A 497 9.35 9.35 3.07
CA ALA A 497 8.32 10.21 2.52
C ALA A 497 8.88 11.52 1.97
N SER A 498 9.90 12.11 2.62
CA SER A 498 10.61 13.27 2.10
C SER A 498 11.33 12.96 0.78
N SER A 499 12.01 11.80 0.68
CA SER A 499 12.69 11.38 -0.54
C SER A 499 11.71 11.16 -1.70
N ILE A 500 10.60 10.47 -1.44
CA ILE A 500 9.54 10.24 -2.44
C ILE A 500 8.93 11.58 -2.89
N SER A 501 8.63 12.47 -1.95
CA SER A 501 8.07 13.79 -2.25
C SER A 501 9.01 14.64 -3.12
N ASP A 502 10.32 14.58 -2.87
CA ASP A 502 11.31 15.34 -3.65
C ASP A 502 11.40 14.89 -5.11
N ARG A 503 11.11 13.62 -5.41
CA ARG A 503 11.06 13.10 -6.79
C ARG A 503 10.05 13.85 -7.67
N TYR A 504 8.99 14.39 -7.07
CA TYR A 504 7.96 15.16 -7.77
C TYR A 504 8.10 16.67 -7.59
N MET A 505 9.17 17.18 -6.96
CA MET A 505 9.36 18.63 -6.88
C MET A 505 9.75 19.19 -8.25
N PRO A 506 9.01 20.19 -8.78
CA PRO A 506 9.08 20.56 -10.19
C PRO A 506 10.47 21.09 -10.59
N SER A 507 11.03 20.51 -11.66
CA SER A 507 12.29 20.93 -12.28
C SER A 507 12.23 20.63 -13.78
N ASP A 508 12.97 21.41 -14.57
CA ASP A 508 13.10 21.24 -16.03
C ASP A 508 14.22 20.24 -16.37
N GLU A 509 14.21 19.10 -15.69
CA GLU A 509 15.17 18.02 -15.88
C GLU A 509 14.44 16.82 -16.47
N ASN A 510 15.14 15.96 -17.21
CA ASN A 510 14.58 14.72 -17.72
C ASN A 510 14.45 13.66 -16.59
N THR A 511 13.63 13.96 -15.58
CA THR A 511 13.33 13.13 -14.40
C THR A 511 11.82 13.21 -14.07
N TYR A 512 11.34 12.49 -13.05
CA TYR A 512 9.96 12.61 -12.54
C TYR A 512 9.54 14.07 -12.23
N ARG A 513 10.51 14.93 -11.89
CA ARG A 513 10.32 16.35 -11.64
C ARG A 513 9.72 17.10 -12.84
N LYS A 514 9.93 16.60 -14.06
CA LYS A 514 9.36 17.18 -15.28
C LYS A 514 7.84 17.16 -15.27
N LEU A 515 7.23 16.12 -14.69
CA LEU A 515 5.77 15.93 -14.72
C LEU A 515 5.04 17.05 -13.98
N THR A 516 5.53 17.43 -12.80
CA THR A 516 4.99 18.56 -12.04
C THR A 516 5.45 19.90 -12.60
N TYR A 517 6.64 19.97 -13.21
CA TYR A 517 7.09 21.16 -13.92
C TYR A 517 6.15 21.53 -15.08
N ILE A 518 5.74 20.55 -15.89
CA ILE A 518 4.72 20.72 -16.95
C ILE A 518 3.44 21.35 -16.37
N SER A 519 3.03 20.90 -15.19
CA SER A 519 1.83 21.41 -14.50
C SER A 519 1.97 22.87 -14.08
N GLN A 520 3.19 23.33 -13.81
CA GLN A 520 3.51 24.72 -13.47
C GLN A 520 3.70 25.61 -14.71
N THR A 521 3.91 25.02 -15.88
CA THR A 521 4.14 25.74 -17.14
C THR A 521 2.96 25.68 -18.11
N LEU A 522 1.84 25.05 -17.74
CA LEU A 522 0.65 24.98 -18.59
C LEU A 522 -0.31 26.14 -18.30
N GLU A 523 -0.68 26.89 -19.34
CA GLU A 523 -1.69 27.97 -19.27
C GLU A 523 -2.99 27.47 -18.65
N LYS A 524 -3.62 28.27 -17.78
CA LYS A 524 -4.92 27.93 -17.19
C LYS A 524 -6.05 28.14 -18.21
N VAL A 525 -7.23 27.60 -17.92
CA VAL A 525 -8.43 27.77 -18.76
C VAL A 525 -8.78 29.26 -18.98
N ASN A 526 -8.50 30.12 -18.00
CA ASN A 526 -8.71 31.58 -18.09
C ASN A 526 -7.64 32.35 -18.85
N GLY A 527 -6.70 31.66 -19.50
CA GLY A 527 -5.63 32.23 -20.29
C GLY A 527 -4.43 32.79 -19.50
N LYS A 528 -4.44 32.68 -18.16
CA LYS A 528 -3.33 33.14 -17.31
C LYS A 528 -2.36 32.01 -17.00
N CYS A 529 -1.07 32.34 -16.85
CA CYS A 529 -0.09 31.38 -16.37
C CYS A 529 -0.30 31.02 -14.87
N PRO A 530 0.13 29.82 -14.43
CA PRO A 530 0.25 29.48 -13.02
C PRO A 530 1.08 30.48 -12.22
N LYS A 531 0.80 30.60 -10.90
CA LYS A 531 1.43 31.61 -10.02
C LYS A 531 2.96 31.53 -10.05
N TYR A 532 3.49 30.31 -10.13
CA TYR A 532 4.92 30.03 -10.07
C TYR A 532 5.51 29.63 -11.43
N ALA A 533 4.82 29.94 -12.54
CA ALA A 533 5.34 29.69 -13.87
C ALA A 533 6.74 30.32 -14.05
N PRO A 534 7.73 29.57 -14.56
CA PRO A 534 9.09 30.06 -14.76
C PRO A 534 9.09 31.34 -15.60
N LYS A 535 9.70 32.41 -15.07
CA LYS A 535 9.77 33.73 -15.73
C LYS A 535 8.38 34.32 -16.10
N GLY A 536 7.31 33.85 -15.46
CA GLY A 536 5.93 34.24 -15.79
C GLY A 536 5.44 33.75 -17.16
N LYS A 537 6.14 32.80 -17.79
CA LYS A 537 5.81 32.25 -19.11
C LYS A 537 5.23 30.84 -18.99
N CYS A 538 4.22 30.55 -19.80
CA CYS A 538 3.57 29.25 -19.89
C CYS A 538 3.32 28.86 -21.35
N VAL A 539 3.19 27.57 -21.59
CA VAL A 539 2.78 26.98 -22.86
C VAL A 539 1.25 27.09 -22.97
N SER A 540 0.78 27.54 -24.13
CA SER A 540 -0.64 27.70 -24.41
C SER A 540 -1.38 26.37 -24.24
N LEU A 541 -2.57 26.45 -23.63
CA LEU A 541 -3.45 25.29 -23.50
C LEU A 541 -4.03 24.97 -24.88
N ASP A 542 -3.91 23.70 -25.29
CA ASP A 542 -4.47 23.20 -26.55
C ASP A 542 -5.96 23.61 -26.68
N PRO A 543 -6.39 24.17 -27.83
CA PRO A 543 -7.79 24.56 -28.05
C PRO A 543 -8.81 23.44 -27.77
N GLN A 544 -8.47 22.18 -28.04
CA GLN A 544 -9.33 21.03 -27.77
C GLN A 544 -9.56 20.87 -26.26
N TRP A 545 -8.49 20.96 -25.47
CA TRP A 545 -8.58 20.94 -24.01
C TRP A 545 -9.35 22.14 -23.48
N ARG A 546 -9.11 23.33 -24.03
CA ARG A 546 -9.85 24.53 -23.63
C ARG A 546 -11.35 24.33 -23.85
N LYS A 547 -11.76 23.90 -25.04
CA LYS A 547 -13.15 23.60 -25.37
C LYS A 547 -13.74 22.57 -24.40
N MET A 548 -13.07 21.43 -24.24
CA MET A 548 -13.54 20.32 -23.39
C MET A 548 -13.73 20.73 -21.92
N LEU A 549 -12.89 21.62 -21.39
CA LEU A 549 -12.95 22.07 -19.99
C LEU A 549 -13.88 23.27 -19.77
N THR A 550 -14.35 23.92 -20.85
CA THR A 550 -15.31 25.04 -20.79
C THR A 550 -16.72 24.65 -21.23
N ASP A 551 -16.86 23.57 -22.01
CA ASP A 551 -18.15 23.03 -22.40
C ASP A 551 -18.89 22.55 -21.14
N LYS A 552 -19.92 23.31 -20.75
CA LYS A 552 -20.81 22.95 -19.65
C LYS A 552 -21.89 22.00 -20.17
N LYS A 553 -22.31 21.08 -19.30
CA LYS A 553 -23.51 20.24 -19.51
C LYS A 553 -24.76 21.06 -19.75
#